data_AF-A0A7V3IW43-F1
#
_entry.id   AF-A0A7V3IW43-F1
#
_cell.length_a   1.000
_cell.length_b   1.000
_cell.length_c   1.000
_cell.angle_alpha   90.00
_cell.angle_beta   90.00
_cell.angle_gamma   90.00
#
_symmetry.space_group_name_H-M   'P 1'
#
loop_
_entity.id
_entity.type
_entity.pdbx_description
1 polymer ?
#
loop_
_entity_poly.entity_id
_entity_poly.type
_entity_poly.pdbx_seq_one_letter_code
_entity_poly.pdbx_strand_id
1 'polypeptide(L)'
;MLPAYQRRFTCALSRPLCSKRFRYGAVALTAAVPLFCGSASAWADVESITLDFVRHGQSVANAEGLLSTSVPGPELTELGQQQAQAVAQLLEPGAPYAGLYASELIRTQETAAPLAQALDMHPQILPGLNEIGAGIYQGADISLLESLFHGGSVGGASLPEIVGAFEGLLYGAAPFLWSLGLLAVPIPFSTDPNGAAFDESFGTAVQTMYDNTVASATGSPTDVAFSSQEAISTWTMMNVNNPDPLLTLTDMLPNTGIVVVDGSPQEGWTLVSWDGRAIPPASLPTQLFVDVRDLLIAPQLAAYNIWQAILTGDPNSIVNAVSTNAGDVGAAVVHFPVAVIDDIVDALRDTVNTATGTDLAGVAAADLGTEVNLGALLGGPDLANLLPAAVIESLVASL
;
A
#
# COMPACT_ATOMS: atom_id res chain seq x y z
N MET A 1 -48.29 -1.88 -10.24
CA MET A 1 -49.07 -1.11 -11.24
C MET A 1 -49.41 0.25 -10.65
N LEU A 2 -48.73 1.32 -11.07
CA LEU A 2 -49.17 2.71 -10.97
C LEU A 2 -48.26 3.57 -11.88
N PRO A 3 -48.80 4.44 -12.76
CA PRO A 3 -48.04 5.04 -13.86
C PRO A 3 -47.74 6.54 -13.71
N ALA A 4 -46.75 6.95 -14.52
CA ALA A 4 -46.41 8.24 -15.14
C ALA A 4 -47.20 9.52 -14.78
N TYR A 5 -46.45 10.60 -14.51
CA TYR A 5 -46.92 11.98 -14.45
C TYR A 5 -46.13 12.85 -15.45
N GLN A 6 -46.81 13.35 -16.49
CA GLN A 6 -46.39 14.50 -17.29
C GLN A 6 -47.23 15.71 -16.89
N ARG A 7 -46.63 16.91 -16.84
CA ARG A 7 -47.27 18.14 -17.33
C ARG A 7 -46.28 19.29 -17.55
N ARG A 8 -46.43 19.90 -18.73
CA ARG A 8 -45.80 21.12 -19.24
C ARG A 8 -46.43 22.37 -18.61
N PHE A 9 -45.66 23.46 -18.55
CA PHE A 9 -46.18 24.83 -18.47
C PHE A 9 -45.56 25.69 -19.58
N THR A 10 -46.42 26.38 -20.32
CA THR A 10 -46.09 27.52 -21.18
C THR A 10 -47.09 28.63 -20.89
N CYS A 11 -46.62 29.85 -20.65
CA CYS A 11 -47.39 31.06 -20.94
C CYS A 11 -46.44 32.22 -21.26
N ALA A 12 -46.85 33.07 -22.18
CA ALA A 12 -46.01 33.93 -23.00
C ALA A 12 -46.23 35.43 -22.73
N LEU A 13 -45.21 36.21 -23.14
CA LEU A 13 -45.25 37.55 -23.77
C LEU A 13 -45.67 38.80 -22.95
N SER A 14 -44.74 39.75 -22.82
CA SER A 14 -44.85 41.12 -23.39
C SER A 14 -43.56 41.96 -23.22
N ARG A 15 -43.18 42.74 -24.26
CA ARG A 15 -42.11 43.77 -24.37
C ARG A 15 -42.77 45.09 -24.86
N PRO A 16 -42.24 46.33 -24.66
CA PRO A 16 -41.21 46.94 -25.55
C PRO A 16 -40.23 47.97 -24.87
N LEU A 17 -38.93 47.99 -25.23
CA LEU A 17 -38.15 48.96 -26.06
C LEU A 17 -38.03 50.46 -25.59
N CYS A 18 -36.78 50.96 -25.43
CA CYS A 18 -36.15 52.05 -26.22
C CYS A 18 -35.31 53.14 -25.46
N SER A 19 -33.97 53.06 -25.60
CA SER A 19 -32.90 54.07 -25.90
C SER A 19 -32.65 55.42 -25.16
N LYS A 20 -31.32 55.74 -25.09
CA LYS A 20 -30.54 57.02 -24.91
C LYS A 20 -30.21 57.44 -23.45
N ARG A 21 -28.96 57.44 -22.94
CA ARG A 21 -27.62 58.06 -23.23
C ARG A 21 -27.32 59.35 -22.41
N PHE A 22 -26.15 59.35 -21.73
CA PHE A 22 -25.29 60.47 -21.22
C PHE A 22 -25.75 61.16 -19.91
N ARG A 23 -24.93 61.52 -18.89
CA ARG A 23 -23.46 61.61 -18.67
C ARG A 23 -23.12 61.78 -17.16
N TYR A 24 -21.98 61.22 -16.75
CA TYR A 24 -21.00 61.55 -15.66
C TYR A 24 -21.42 61.83 -14.20
N GLY A 25 -20.78 61.08 -13.29
CA GLY A 25 -20.58 61.44 -11.88
C GLY A 25 -19.86 60.31 -11.12
N ALA A 26 -18.55 60.44 -10.93
CA ALA A 26 -17.70 59.47 -10.23
C ALA A 26 -17.90 59.54 -8.71
N VAL A 27 -18.14 58.42 -8.02
CA VAL A 27 -17.89 58.26 -6.57
C VAL A 27 -17.59 56.78 -6.24
N ALA A 28 -16.40 56.56 -5.69
CA ALA A 28 -15.93 55.48 -4.82
C ALA A 28 -16.52 54.05 -4.95
N LEU A 29 -15.73 53.14 -5.52
CA LEU A 29 -15.81 51.70 -5.23
C LEU A 29 -15.23 51.45 -3.84
N THR A 30 -16.08 51.49 -2.82
CA THR A 30 -15.77 50.89 -1.51
C THR A 30 -15.79 49.37 -1.65
N ALA A 31 -14.67 48.75 -1.26
CA ALA A 31 -14.51 47.32 -1.15
C ALA A 31 -15.61 46.69 -0.29
N ALA A 32 -16.39 45.80 -0.91
CA ALA A 32 -17.16 44.78 -0.20
C ALA A 32 -16.51 43.44 -0.54
N VAL A 33 -15.45 43.10 0.18
CA VAL A 33 -15.01 41.71 0.30
C VAL A 33 -16.10 41.01 1.12
N PRO A 34 -16.84 40.03 0.58
CA PRO A 34 -17.61 39.16 1.44
C PRO A 34 -16.61 38.37 2.27
N LEU A 35 -16.60 38.63 3.58
CA LEU A 35 -16.11 37.69 4.57
C LEU A 35 -16.92 36.40 4.42
N PHE A 36 -16.47 35.53 3.51
CA PHE A 36 -16.69 34.11 3.67
C PHE A 36 -15.82 33.69 4.85
N CYS A 37 -16.37 33.84 6.05
CA CYS A 37 -16.21 32.78 7.05
C CYS A 37 -16.92 31.54 6.49
N GLY A 38 -16.34 30.95 5.45
CA GLY A 38 -16.42 29.51 5.32
C GLY A 38 -15.75 29.02 6.58
N SER A 39 -16.50 28.29 7.40
CA SER A 39 -15.91 27.30 8.28
C SER A 39 -14.78 26.67 7.47
N ALA A 40 -13.53 26.85 7.92
CA ALA A 40 -12.53 25.86 7.62
C ALA A 40 -13.19 24.57 8.09
N SER A 41 -13.72 23.78 7.14
CA SER A 41 -13.83 22.36 7.37
C SER A 41 -12.44 22.02 7.84
N ALA A 42 -12.34 21.71 9.13
CA ALA A 42 -11.19 21.02 9.67
C ALA A 42 -10.83 19.98 8.59
N TRP A 43 -9.59 20.04 8.14
CA TRP A 43 -8.94 18.80 7.76
C TRP A 43 -9.14 17.98 9.03
N ALA A 44 -10.14 17.09 9.04
CA ALA A 44 -10.13 16.04 10.03
C ALA A 44 -8.75 15.43 9.82
N ASP A 45 -7.89 15.51 10.83
CA ASP A 45 -6.58 14.88 10.79
C ASP A 45 -6.82 13.49 10.20
N VAL A 46 -6.24 13.20 9.03
CA VAL A 46 -6.42 11.88 8.41
C VAL A 46 -5.86 10.92 9.44
N GLU A 47 -6.73 10.13 10.05
CA GLU A 47 -6.38 9.36 11.24
C GLU A 47 -5.56 8.17 10.77
N SER A 48 -4.24 8.32 10.81
CA SER A 48 -3.32 7.21 10.59
C SER A 48 -3.54 6.14 11.65
N ILE A 49 -3.55 4.89 11.23
CA ILE A 49 -3.70 3.71 12.09
C ILE A 49 -2.46 2.84 12.00
N THR A 50 -2.30 1.94 12.98
CA THR A 50 -1.28 0.90 13.01
C THR A 50 -1.93 -0.45 12.73
N LEU A 51 -1.35 -1.24 11.84
CA LEU A 51 -1.76 -2.62 11.57
C LEU A 51 -0.63 -3.58 11.95
N ASP A 52 -0.90 -4.45 12.93
CA ASP A 52 -0.06 -5.58 13.29
C ASP A 52 -0.48 -6.82 12.48
N PHE A 53 0.23 -7.11 11.40
CA PHE A 53 0.03 -8.35 10.64
C PHE A 53 0.82 -9.51 11.25
N VAL A 54 0.11 -10.56 11.65
CA VAL A 54 0.70 -11.74 12.31
C VAL A 54 0.61 -12.94 11.37
N ARG A 55 1.75 -13.55 11.04
CA ARG A 55 1.76 -14.85 10.35
C ARG A 55 1.24 -15.92 11.30
N HIS A 56 0.42 -16.86 10.81
CA HIS A 56 0.01 -18.02 11.60
C HIS A 56 1.19 -18.85 12.16
N GLY A 57 0.93 -19.56 13.26
CA GLY A 57 1.81 -20.59 13.81
C GLY A 57 2.04 -21.77 12.84
N GLN A 58 2.95 -22.66 13.16
CA GLN A 58 3.27 -23.82 12.32
C GLN A 58 2.02 -24.67 12.07
N SER A 59 1.65 -24.83 10.80
CA SER A 59 0.60 -25.76 10.37
C SER A 59 1.17 -27.14 10.05
N VAL A 60 0.31 -28.15 9.94
CA VAL A 60 0.71 -29.50 9.49
C VAL A 60 1.45 -29.45 8.15
N ALA A 61 0.98 -28.66 7.18
CA ALA A 61 1.68 -28.52 5.90
C ALA A 61 3.05 -27.84 6.02
N ASN A 62 3.24 -26.91 6.96
CA ASN A 62 4.59 -26.35 7.19
C ASN A 62 5.54 -27.41 7.75
N ALA A 63 5.07 -28.23 8.70
CA ALA A 63 5.86 -29.32 9.26
C ALA A 63 6.22 -30.39 8.20
N GLU A 64 5.39 -30.54 7.17
CA GLU A 64 5.61 -31.43 6.03
C GLU A 64 6.36 -30.75 4.86
N GLY A 65 6.63 -29.45 4.95
CA GLY A 65 7.28 -28.67 3.89
C GLY A 65 6.46 -28.56 2.60
N LEU A 66 5.12 -28.56 2.70
CA LEU A 66 4.21 -28.49 1.57
C LEU A 66 3.63 -27.09 1.38
N LEU A 67 3.61 -26.61 0.13
CA LEU A 67 2.93 -25.37 -0.24
C LEU A 67 1.40 -25.56 -0.17
N SER A 68 0.75 -24.92 0.80
CA SER A 68 -0.69 -25.08 1.04
C SER A 68 -1.45 -23.77 1.26
N THR A 69 -2.25 -23.38 0.27
CA THR A 69 -2.96 -22.10 0.21
C THR A 69 -4.47 -22.25 0.12
N SER A 70 -4.97 -23.49 -0.02
CA SER A 70 -6.40 -23.79 -0.07
C SER A 70 -7.09 -23.48 1.27
N VAL A 71 -8.29 -22.90 1.21
CA VAL A 71 -9.17 -22.64 2.36
C VAL A 71 -10.08 -23.85 2.61
N PRO A 72 -10.29 -24.31 3.87
CA PRO A 72 -9.74 -23.77 5.11
C PRO A 72 -8.28 -24.18 5.37
N GLY A 73 -7.78 -25.20 4.68
CA GLY A 73 -6.39 -25.65 4.78
C GLY A 73 -6.11 -26.49 6.04
N PRO A 74 -4.82 -26.79 6.30
CA PRO A 74 -4.40 -27.59 7.44
C PRO A 74 -4.47 -26.80 8.76
N GLU A 75 -4.74 -27.52 9.84
CA GLU A 75 -4.69 -27.04 11.23
C GLU A 75 -3.25 -26.79 11.70
N LEU A 76 -3.11 -26.12 12.85
CA LEU A 76 -1.86 -25.98 13.58
C LEU A 76 -1.36 -27.31 14.12
N THR A 77 -0.04 -27.49 14.15
CA THR A 77 0.58 -28.58 14.92
C THR A 77 0.53 -28.27 16.42
N GLU A 78 0.91 -29.23 17.27
CA GLU A 78 1.12 -28.96 18.71
C GLU A 78 2.14 -27.82 18.93
N LEU A 79 3.20 -27.75 18.10
CA LEU A 79 4.14 -26.64 18.12
C LEU A 79 3.47 -25.33 17.67
N GLY A 80 2.65 -25.36 16.62
CA GLY A 80 1.89 -24.22 16.16
C GLY A 80 0.95 -23.65 17.23
N GLN A 81 0.31 -24.52 18.01
CA GLN A 81 -0.53 -24.11 19.14
C GLN A 81 0.29 -23.43 20.25
N GLN A 82 1.48 -23.96 20.57
CA GLN A 82 2.40 -23.31 21.52
C GLN A 82 2.85 -21.94 21.02
N GLN A 83 3.16 -21.82 19.72
CA GLN A 83 3.50 -20.55 19.09
C GLN A 83 2.33 -19.56 19.15
N ALA A 84 1.10 -20.00 18.89
CA ALA A 84 -0.11 -19.18 19.01
C ALA A 84 -0.29 -18.61 20.43
N GLN A 85 0.00 -19.41 21.46
CA GLN A 85 -0.04 -18.96 22.85
C GLN A 85 1.07 -17.95 23.14
N ALA A 86 2.28 -18.18 22.63
CA ALA A 86 3.41 -17.28 22.82
C ALA A 86 3.19 -15.91 22.15
N VAL A 87 2.69 -15.89 20.91
CA VAL A 87 2.43 -14.63 20.20
C VAL A 87 1.27 -13.85 20.83
N ALA A 88 0.25 -14.55 21.37
CA ALA A 88 -0.80 -13.89 22.14
C ALA A 88 -0.25 -13.21 23.40
N GLN A 89 0.65 -13.86 24.15
CA GLN A 89 1.30 -13.25 25.32
C GLN A 89 2.20 -12.06 24.95
N LEU A 90 2.77 -12.05 23.75
CA LEU A 90 3.57 -10.95 23.23
C LEU A 90 2.70 -9.73 22.87
N LEU A 91 1.52 -9.98 22.28
CA LEU A 91 0.61 -8.94 21.80
C LEU A 91 -0.31 -8.39 22.90
N GLU A 92 -0.72 -9.19 23.88
CA GLU A 92 -1.64 -8.78 24.96
C GLU A 92 -1.27 -7.43 25.63
N PRO A 93 0.02 -7.11 25.90
CA PRO A 93 0.40 -5.81 26.47
C PRO A 93 0.16 -4.60 25.57
N GLY A 94 -0.07 -4.79 24.27
CA GLY A 94 -0.38 -3.74 23.30
C GLY A 94 -1.83 -3.25 23.33
N ALA A 95 -2.71 -3.93 24.08
CA ALA A 95 -4.12 -3.58 24.18
C ALA A 95 -4.37 -2.21 24.87
N PRO A 96 -5.50 -1.52 24.60
CA PRO A 96 -6.63 -1.98 23.77
C PRO A 96 -6.33 -1.94 22.27
N TYR A 97 -6.87 -2.90 21.52
CA TYR A 97 -6.91 -2.86 20.06
C TYR A 97 -8.26 -2.35 19.58
N ALA A 98 -8.30 -1.73 18.40
CA ALA A 98 -9.53 -1.34 17.72
C ALA A 98 -10.27 -2.55 17.16
N GLY A 99 -9.53 -3.46 16.55
CA GLY A 99 -10.07 -4.67 15.94
C GLY A 99 -9.10 -5.85 15.98
N LEU A 100 -9.67 -7.03 15.84
CA LEU A 100 -8.98 -8.31 15.74
C LEU A 100 -9.51 -9.03 14.51
N TYR A 101 -8.64 -9.42 13.59
CA TYR A 101 -9.01 -9.97 12.30
C TYR A 101 -8.24 -11.25 12.01
N ALA A 102 -8.83 -12.13 11.21
CA ALA A 102 -8.15 -13.32 10.70
C ALA A 102 -8.62 -13.64 9.28
N SER A 103 -7.81 -14.36 8.53
CA SER A 103 -8.23 -14.92 7.25
C SER A 103 -9.18 -16.12 7.41
N GLU A 104 -9.68 -16.66 6.30
CA GLU A 104 -10.54 -17.85 6.32
C GLU A 104 -9.77 -19.16 6.59
N LEU A 105 -8.43 -19.12 6.58
CA LEU A 105 -7.62 -20.32 6.81
C LEU A 105 -7.64 -20.71 8.28
N ILE A 106 -7.89 -21.99 8.58
CA ILE A 106 -8.10 -22.45 9.95
C ILE A 106 -6.88 -22.18 10.84
N ARG A 107 -5.67 -22.35 10.29
CA ARG A 107 -4.42 -22.05 11.00
C ARG A 107 -4.29 -20.59 11.45
N THR A 108 -4.86 -19.62 10.74
CA THR A 108 -4.80 -18.20 11.15
C THR A 108 -5.78 -17.94 12.28
N GLN A 109 -6.99 -18.52 12.20
CA GLN A 109 -8.01 -18.46 13.24
C GLN A 109 -7.56 -19.14 14.54
N GLU A 110 -6.94 -20.32 14.43
CA GLU A 110 -6.36 -21.03 15.57
C GLU A 110 -5.18 -20.25 16.19
N THR A 111 -4.42 -19.52 15.38
CA THR A 111 -3.35 -18.64 15.88
C THR A 111 -3.91 -17.43 16.63
N ALA A 112 -5.01 -16.85 16.13
CA ALA A 112 -5.68 -15.70 16.76
C ALA A 112 -6.42 -16.06 18.07
N ALA A 113 -6.85 -17.32 18.21
CA ALA A 113 -7.76 -17.73 19.29
C ALA A 113 -7.26 -17.45 20.71
N PRO A 114 -5.97 -17.66 21.08
CA PRO A 114 -5.50 -17.34 22.43
C PRO A 114 -5.53 -15.84 22.74
N LEU A 115 -5.20 -14.97 21.77
CA LEU A 115 -5.28 -13.51 21.92
C LEU A 115 -6.73 -13.05 22.04
N ALA A 116 -7.60 -13.58 21.17
CA ALA A 116 -9.04 -13.35 21.22
C ALA A 116 -9.62 -13.66 22.60
N GLN A 117 -9.24 -14.81 23.17
CA GLN A 117 -9.66 -15.21 24.52
C GLN A 117 -9.12 -14.28 25.61
N ALA A 118 -7.85 -13.88 25.53
CA ALA A 118 -7.22 -13.00 26.52
C ALA A 118 -7.89 -11.61 26.56
N LEU A 119 -8.30 -11.11 25.40
CA LEU A 119 -8.87 -9.77 25.23
C LEU A 119 -10.40 -9.73 25.25
N ASP A 120 -11.08 -10.88 25.37
CA ASP A 120 -12.54 -11.00 25.21
C ASP A 120 -13.04 -10.40 23.87
N MET A 121 -12.28 -10.64 22.80
CA MET A 121 -12.58 -10.17 21.44
C MET A 121 -12.97 -11.34 20.54
N HIS A 122 -13.78 -11.07 19.52
CA HIS A 122 -14.11 -12.03 18.48
C HIS A 122 -13.41 -11.62 17.18
N PRO A 123 -12.51 -12.44 16.62
CA PRO A 123 -11.88 -12.13 15.34
C PRO A 123 -12.93 -11.99 14.23
N GLN A 124 -12.90 -10.88 13.50
CA GLN A 124 -13.66 -10.76 12.26
C GLN A 124 -12.89 -11.48 11.13
N ILE A 125 -13.58 -12.41 10.45
CA ILE A 125 -12.99 -13.17 9.35
C ILE A 125 -13.08 -12.37 8.05
N LEU A 126 -11.92 -12.10 7.44
CA LEU A 126 -11.80 -11.35 6.19
C LEU A 126 -11.15 -12.22 5.10
N PRO A 127 -11.89 -12.61 4.04
CA PRO A 127 -11.34 -13.40 2.92
C PRO A 127 -10.14 -12.75 2.23
N GLY A 128 -10.08 -11.41 2.20
CA GLY A 128 -8.96 -10.67 1.62
C GLY A 128 -7.61 -10.92 2.32
N LEU A 129 -7.62 -11.43 3.57
CA LEU A 129 -6.41 -11.82 4.29
C LEU A 129 -5.95 -13.25 3.97
N ASN A 130 -6.61 -13.97 3.05
CA ASN A 130 -6.19 -15.31 2.66
C ASN A 130 -4.78 -15.31 2.05
N GLU A 131 -4.11 -16.46 2.12
CA GLU A 131 -2.83 -16.64 1.44
C GLU A 131 -2.99 -16.53 -0.08
N ILE A 132 -1.99 -16.00 -0.78
CA ILE A 132 -2.00 -15.91 -2.24
C ILE A 132 -2.19 -17.32 -2.80
N GLY A 133 -3.23 -17.54 -3.60
CA GLY A 133 -3.53 -18.86 -4.16
C GLY A 133 -2.34 -19.45 -4.93
N ALA A 134 -1.96 -20.68 -4.60
CA ALA A 134 -0.82 -21.36 -5.25
C ALA A 134 -1.14 -21.88 -6.66
N GLY A 135 -2.42 -21.95 -7.02
CA GLY A 135 -2.87 -22.45 -8.31
C GLY A 135 -2.27 -23.82 -8.65
N ILE A 136 -1.54 -23.91 -9.77
CA ILE A 136 -0.89 -25.16 -10.20
C ILE A 136 0.22 -25.65 -9.25
N TYR A 137 0.75 -24.79 -8.39
CA TYR A 137 1.85 -25.13 -7.47
C TYR A 137 1.37 -25.70 -6.13
N GLN A 138 0.05 -25.79 -5.93
CA GLN A 138 -0.55 -26.34 -4.72
C GLN A 138 -0.03 -27.77 -4.45
N GLY A 139 0.52 -27.99 -3.25
CA GLY A 139 1.07 -29.27 -2.81
C GLY A 139 2.52 -29.54 -3.21
N ALA A 140 3.22 -28.56 -3.81
CA ALA A 140 4.66 -28.65 -4.05
C ALA A 140 5.43 -28.85 -2.74
N ASP A 141 6.43 -29.74 -2.75
CA ASP A 141 7.38 -29.91 -1.65
C ASP A 141 8.45 -28.82 -1.72
N ILE A 142 8.33 -27.84 -0.84
CA ILE A 142 9.19 -26.66 -0.76
C ILE A 142 10.28 -26.81 0.30
N SER A 143 10.43 -27.97 0.94
CA SER A 143 11.41 -28.21 2.01
C SER A 143 12.84 -27.86 1.56
N LEU A 144 13.19 -28.24 0.32
CA LEU A 144 14.49 -27.93 -0.23
C LEU A 144 14.64 -26.42 -0.50
N LEU A 145 13.60 -25.74 -0.98
CA LEU A 145 13.64 -24.30 -1.21
C LEU A 145 13.85 -23.54 0.11
N GLU A 146 13.10 -23.90 1.16
CA GLU A 146 13.27 -23.34 2.50
C GLU A 146 14.70 -23.57 3.01
N SER A 147 15.24 -24.78 2.84
CA SER A 147 16.63 -25.10 3.19
C SER A 147 17.64 -24.19 2.47
N LEU A 148 17.44 -23.92 1.18
CA LEU A 148 18.32 -23.05 0.39
C LEU A 148 18.30 -21.60 0.87
N PHE A 149 17.14 -21.07 1.23
CA PHE A 149 17.04 -19.73 1.82
C PHE A 149 17.74 -19.61 3.17
N HIS A 150 17.90 -20.72 3.90
CA HIS A 150 18.63 -20.78 5.17
C HIS A 150 20.11 -21.22 5.02
N GLY A 151 20.68 -21.10 3.82
CA GLY A 151 22.09 -21.42 3.55
C GLY A 151 22.40 -22.90 3.35
N GLY A 152 21.38 -23.72 3.12
CA GLY A 152 21.49 -25.13 2.76
C GLY A 152 22.10 -25.36 1.38
N SER A 153 22.24 -26.63 1.00
CA SER A 153 22.81 -27.03 -0.29
C SER A 153 21.89 -28.04 -0.98
N VAL A 154 21.92 -28.04 -2.32
CA VAL A 154 21.24 -29.04 -3.15
C VAL A 154 21.89 -30.44 -3.08
N GLY A 155 23.01 -30.58 -2.39
CA GLY A 155 23.76 -31.83 -2.29
C GLY A 155 22.94 -32.95 -1.64
N GLY A 156 22.61 -33.98 -2.41
CA GLY A 156 21.86 -35.15 -1.93
C GLY A 156 20.34 -35.04 -2.09
N ALA A 157 19.83 -33.93 -2.63
CA ALA A 157 18.41 -33.79 -2.95
C ALA A 157 17.98 -34.77 -4.06
N SER A 158 16.84 -35.40 -3.86
CA SER A 158 16.14 -36.20 -4.84
C SER A 158 15.50 -35.34 -5.93
N LEU A 159 15.20 -35.93 -7.09
CA LEU A 159 14.53 -35.21 -8.18
C LEU A 159 13.17 -34.61 -7.75
N PRO A 160 12.30 -35.31 -7.00
CA PRO A 160 11.07 -34.70 -6.48
C PRO A 160 11.30 -33.45 -5.63
N GLU A 161 12.29 -33.46 -4.72
CA GLU A 161 12.62 -32.29 -3.90
C GLU A 161 13.11 -31.11 -4.76
N ILE A 162 13.91 -31.38 -5.80
CA ILE A 162 14.37 -30.35 -6.74
C ILE A 162 13.21 -29.76 -7.54
N VAL A 163 12.28 -30.61 -8.00
CA VAL A 163 11.08 -30.15 -8.74
C VAL A 163 10.20 -29.30 -7.83
N GLY A 164 9.91 -29.75 -6.62
CA GLY A 164 9.09 -28.99 -5.67
C GLY A 164 9.73 -27.66 -5.27
N ALA A 165 11.05 -27.60 -5.10
CA ALA A 165 11.75 -26.34 -4.87
C ALA A 165 11.63 -25.37 -6.07
N PHE A 166 11.70 -25.89 -7.29
CA PHE A 166 11.52 -25.07 -8.50
C PHE A 166 10.07 -24.58 -8.63
N GLU A 167 9.08 -25.40 -8.30
CA GLU A 167 7.67 -25.00 -8.23
C GLU A 167 7.44 -23.90 -7.20
N GLY A 168 8.00 -24.04 -5.99
CA GLY A 168 7.95 -23.01 -4.96
C GLY A 168 8.61 -21.70 -5.42
N LEU A 169 9.75 -21.77 -6.12
CA LEU A 169 10.41 -20.59 -6.68
C LEU A 169 9.55 -19.91 -7.74
N LEU A 170 8.91 -20.68 -8.63
CA LEU A 170 8.02 -20.13 -9.66
C LEU A 170 6.75 -19.50 -9.05
N TYR A 171 6.22 -20.11 -7.99
CA TYR A 171 5.12 -19.53 -7.21
C TYR A 171 5.53 -18.18 -6.61
N GLY A 172 6.63 -18.12 -5.84
CA GLY A 172 7.10 -16.88 -5.18
C GLY A 172 7.63 -15.81 -6.15
N ALA A 173 8.05 -16.19 -7.36
CA ALA A 173 8.52 -15.23 -8.37
C ALA A 173 7.44 -14.25 -8.81
N ALA A 174 6.18 -14.67 -8.91
CA ALA A 174 5.10 -13.77 -9.30
C ALA A 174 4.82 -12.69 -8.24
N PRO A 175 4.56 -13.01 -6.96
CA PRO A 175 4.43 -12.02 -5.90
C PRO A 175 5.64 -11.09 -5.75
N PHE A 176 6.85 -11.63 -5.90
CA PHE A 176 8.06 -10.80 -5.93
C PHE A 176 8.02 -9.78 -7.08
N LEU A 177 7.66 -10.19 -8.31
CA LEU A 177 7.54 -9.27 -9.44
C LEU A 177 6.41 -8.25 -9.26
N TRP A 178 5.32 -8.60 -8.56
CA TRP A 178 4.25 -7.66 -8.23
C TRP A 178 4.76 -6.53 -7.32
N SER A 179 5.62 -6.86 -6.35
CA SER A 179 6.28 -5.85 -5.48
C SER A 179 7.18 -4.87 -6.26
N LEU A 180 7.65 -5.27 -7.44
CA LEU A 180 8.40 -4.41 -8.37
C LEU A 180 7.50 -3.62 -9.33
N GLY A 181 6.18 -3.64 -9.11
CA GLY A 181 5.18 -2.96 -9.92
C GLY A 181 4.70 -3.75 -11.14
N LEU A 182 5.08 -5.02 -11.32
CA LEU A 182 4.68 -5.84 -12.47
C LEU A 182 3.39 -6.65 -12.19
N LEU A 183 2.31 -5.96 -11.84
CA LEU A 183 1.05 -6.56 -11.38
C LEU A 183 0.40 -7.53 -12.38
N ALA A 184 0.66 -7.41 -13.68
CA ALA A 184 0.07 -8.28 -14.70
C ALA A 184 0.66 -9.70 -14.74
N VAL A 185 1.76 -9.97 -14.01
CA VAL A 185 2.38 -11.30 -13.97
C VAL A 185 1.41 -12.32 -13.36
N PRO A 186 1.08 -13.43 -14.03
CA PRO A 186 0.04 -14.33 -13.55
C PRO A 186 0.55 -15.44 -12.64
N ILE A 187 -0.31 -15.93 -11.74
CA ILE A 187 -0.19 -17.26 -11.14
C ILE A 187 -1.26 -18.16 -11.76
N PRO A 188 -0.88 -19.14 -12.61
CA PRO A 188 -1.84 -19.98 -13.32
C PRO A 188 -2.79 -20.71 -12.38
N PHE A 189 -4.09 -20.59 -12.62
CA PHE A 189 -5.18 -21.21 -11.84
C PHE A 189 -5.23 -20.81 -10.35
N SER A 190 -4.59 -19.71 -9.98
CA SER A 190 -4.75 -19.12 -8.64
C SER A 190 -6.14 -18.47 -8.48
N THR A 191 -6.61 -18.42 -7.23
CA THR A 191 -7.71 -17.53 -6.80
C THR A 191 -7.35 -16.05 -6.96
N ASP A 192 -6.05 -15.75 -6.93
CA ASP A 192 -5.44 -14.44 -7.12
C ASP A 192 -4.65 -14.49 -8.43
N PRO A 193 -5.33 -14.37 -9.59
CA PRO A 193 -4.73 -14.69 -10.88
C PRO A 193 -3.54 -13.81 -11.25
N ASN A 194 -3.39 -12.63 -10.63
CA ASN A 194 -2.29 -11.69 -10.80
C ASN A 194 -2.22 -10.71 -9.61
N GLY A 195 -1.25 -9.82 -9.61
CA GLY A 195 -1.01 -8.87 -8.51
C GLY A 195 -2.10 -7.82 -8.34
N ALA A 196 -2.79 -7.42 -9.42
CA ALA A 196 -3.89 -6.46 -9.32
C ALA A 196 -5.11 -7.07 -8.59
N ALA A 197 -5.43 -8.33 -8.89
CA ALA A 197 -6.52 -9.03 -8.22
C ALA A 197 -6.21 -9.31 -6.74
N PHE A 198 -4.95 -9.68 -6.44
CA PHE A 198 -4.48 -9.85 -5.07
C PHE A 198 -4.57 -8.54 -4.28
N ASP A 199 -4.05 -7.45 -4.84
CA ASP A 199 -4.02 -6.12 -4.19
C ASP A 199 -5.43 -5.59 -3.92
N GLU A 200 -6.36 -5.77 -4.86
CA GLU A 200 -7.78 -5.41 -4.67
C GLU A 200 -8.39 -6.18 -3.49
N SER A 201 -8.15 -7.49 -3.41
CA SER A 201 -8.69 -8.37 -2.37
C SER A 201 -8.13 -8.03 -0.98
N PHE A 202 -6.80 -7.97 -0.85
CA PHE A 202 -6.14 -7.67 0.41
C PHE A 202 -6.36 -6.21 0.82
N GLY A 203 -6.28 -5.27 -0.13
CA GLY A 203 -6.58 -3.86 0.09
C GLY A 203 -8.02 -3.61 0.55
N THR A 204 -9.00 -4.38 0.08
CA THR A 204 -10.38 -4.31 0.59
C THR A 204 -10.48 -4.75 2.05
N ALA A 205 -9.71 -5.78 2.46
CA ALA A 205 -9.64 -6.17 3.86
C ALA A 205 -8.99 -5.06 4.71
N VAL A 206 -7.89 -4.46 4.23
CA VAL A 206 -7.23 -3.32 4.89
C VAL A 206 -8.16 -2.11 5.01
N GLN A 207 -8.91 -1.77 3.97
CA GLN A 207 -9.91 -0.70 4.02
C GLN A 207 -10.99 -0.99 5.06
N THR A 208 -11.44 -2.25 5.17
CA THR A 208 -12.42 -2.65 6.18
C THR A 208 -11.87 -2.47 7.60
N MET A 209 -10.60 -2.84 7.83
CA MET A 209 -9.94 -2.64 9.13
C MET A 209 -9.85 -1.14 9.45
N TYR A 210 -9.41 -0.33 8.48
CA TYR A 210 -9.34 1.12 8.63
C TYR A 210 -10.70 1.75 8.98
N ASP A 211 -11.74 1.45 8.20
CA ASP A 211 -13.09 2.00 8.41
C ASP A 211 -13.64 1.63 9.79
N ASN A 212 -13.38 0.42 10.26
CA ASN A 212 -13.76 -0.03 11.61
C ASN A 212 -12.99 0.72 12.70
N THR A 213 -11.70 0.97 12.50
CA THR A 213 -10.81 1.61 13.48
C THR A 213 -11.11 3.08 13.64
N VAL A 214 -11.26 3.83 12.55
CA VAL A 214 -11.66 5.25 12.62
C VAL A 214 -13.08 5.45 13.16
N ALA A 215 -13.93 4.42 13.03
CA ALA A 215 -15.27 4.42 13.64
C ALA A 215 -15.26 3.90 15.09
N SER A 216 -14.13 3.38 15.59
CA SER A 216 -14.05 2.69 16.86
C SER A 216 -14.23 3.63 18.05
N ALA A 217 -15.03 3.19 19.01
CA ALA A 217 -15.20 3.89 20.28
C ALA A 217 -14.07 3.62 21.28
N THR A 218 -13.16 2.69 21.00
CA THR A 218 -12.04 2.35 21.91
C THR A 218 -10.99 3.46 21.95
N GLY A 219 -10.89 4.27 20.89
CA GLY A 219 -9.86 5.30 20.73
C GLY A 219 -8.45 4.75 20.54
N SER A 220 -8.30 3.43 20.35
CA SER A 220 -7.04 2.83 19.94
C SER A 220 -6.89 2.96 18.42
N PRO A 221 -5.71 3.38 17.91
CA PRO A 221 -5.44 3.42 16.48
C PRO A 221 -4.91 2.07 15.95
N THR A 222 -4.90 1.00 16.74
CA THR A 222 -4.17 -0.23 16.37
C THR A 222 -5.08 -1.43 16.17
N ASP A 223 -4.91 -2.13 15.04
CA ASP A 223 -5.54 -3.42 14.75
C ASP A 223 -4.52 -4.56 14.75
N VAL A 224 -4.99 -5.78 15.03
CA VAL A 224 -4.21 -7.01 14.83
C VAL A 224 -4.89 -7.91 13.80
N ALA A 225 -4.15 -8.33 12.78
CA ALA A 225 -4.67 -9.15 11.68
C ALA A 225 -3.83 -10.41 11.44
N PHE A 226 -4.44 -11.58 11.55
CA PHE A 226 -3.78 -12.87 11.35
C PHE A 226 -3.92 -13.35 9.91
N SER A 227 -2.78 -13.51 9.22
CA SER A 227 -2.71 -13.90 7.81
C SER A 227 -1.54 -14.89 7.58
N SER A 228 -1.07 -15.00 6.34
CA SER A 228 -0.04 -15.93 5.91
C SER A 228 1.16 -15.19 5.32
N GLN A 229 2.28 -15.89 5.18
CA GLN A 229 3.58 -15.28 4.88
C GLN A 229 3.56 -14.50 3.57
N GLU A 230 3.14 -15.13 2.48
CA GLU A 230 3.27 -14.54 1.14
C GLU A 230 2.31 -13.36 0.98
N ALA A 231 1.08 -13.48 1.48
CA ALA A 231 0.10 -12.40 1.47
C ALA A 231 0.58 -11.17 2.25
N ILE A 232 1.01 -11.34 3.51
CA ILE A 232 1.52 -10.22 4.33
C ILE A 232 2.72 -9.57 3.63
N SER A 233 3.72 -10.38 3.28
CA SER A 233 4.98 -9.90 2.72
C SER A 233 4.76 -9.16 1.39
N THR A 234 3.94 -9.74 0.51
CA THR A 234 3.68 -9.20 -0.82
C THR A 234 2.88 -7.91 -0.74
N TRP A 235 1.77 -7.90 0.02
CA TRP A 235 0.95 -6.70 0.14
C TRP A 235 1.74 -5.56 0.77
N THR A 236 2.53 -5.83 1.82
CA THR A 236 3.41 -4.84 2.43
C THR A 236 4.38 -4.25 1.40
N MET A 237 5.12 -5.07 0.65
CA MET A 237 6.10 -4.56 -0.32
C MET A 237 5.47 -3.85 -1.52
N MET A 238 4.22 -4.16 -1.84
CA MET A 238 3.47 -3.47 -2.87
C MET A 238 2.95 -2.10 -2.43
N ASN A 239 2.60 -1.93 -1.14
CA ASN A 239 1.80 -0.80 -0.67
C ASN A 239 2.49 0.16 0.30
N VAL A 240 3.67 -0.18 0.82
CA VAL A 240 4.43 0.75 1.67
C VAL A 240 5.29 1.72 0.84
N ASN A 241 5.57 2.87 1.43
CA ASN A 241 6.38 3.97 0.90
C ASN A 241 7.89 3.78 1.14
N ASN A 242 8.28 2.82 1.99
CA ASN A 242 9.66 2.45 2.29
C ASN A 242 9.95 0.95 2.04
N PRO A 243 9.58 0.38 0.87
CA PRO A 243 9.69 -1.05 0.64
C PRO A 243 11.16 -1.50 0.55
N ASP A 244 11.43 -2.71 1.02
CA ASP A 244 12.64 -3.46 0.71
C ASP A 244 12.23 -4.83 0.15
N PRO A 245 11.97 -4.95 -1.16
CA PRO A 245 11.52 -6.21 -1.75
C PRO A 245 12.47 -7.38 -1.54
N LEU A 246 13.76 -7.14 -1.32
CA LEU A 246 14.73 -8.21 -1.06
C LEU A 246 14.61 -8.78 0.35
N LEU A 247 13.97 -8.05 1.27
CA LEU A 247 13.70 -8.50 2.63
C LEU A 247 12.92 -9.81 2.63
N THR A 248 11.93 -9.97 1.73
CA THR A 248 11.09 -11.17 1.65
C THR A 248 11.86 -12.41 1.17
N LEU A 249 13.01 -12.23 0.51
CA LEU A 249 13.89 -13.30 0.04
C LEU A 249 15.04 -13.60 1.01
N THR A 250 15.46 -12.61 1.79
CA THR A 250 16.64 -12.70 2.68
C THR A 250 16.24 -12.93 4.14
N ASP A 251 15.03 -12.56 4.51
CA ASP A 251 14.48 -12.73 5.84
C ASP A 251 12.98 -13.03 5.77
N MET A 252 12.68 -14.26 5.34
CA MET A 252 11.31 -14.77 5.26
C MET A 252 10.63 -14.67 6.62
N LEU A 253 9.44 -14.07 6.65
CA LEU A 253 8.68 -13.86 7.89
C LEU A 253 8.40 -15.22 8.57
N PRO A 254 8.96 -15.54 9.75
CA PRO A 254 8.81 -16.86 10.38
C PRO A 254 7.37 -17.09 10.88
N ASN A 255 7.01 -18.34 11.19
CA ASN A 255 5.72 -18.60 11.88
C ASN A 255 5.59 -17.69 13.12
N THR A 256 4.41 -17.08 13.31
CA THR A 256 4.16 -16.04 14.34
C THR A 256 4.97 -14.75 14.21
N GLY A 257 5.71 -14.56 13.12
CA GLY A 257 6.37 -13.29 12.81
C GLY A 257 5.35 -12.18 12.61
N ILE A 258 5.72 -10.97 13.02
CA ILE A 258 4.85 -9.79 13.05
C ILE A 258 5.41 -8.71 12.13
N VAL A 259 4.58 -8.20 11.22
CA VAL A 259 4.86 -7.04 10.39
C VAL A 259 3.97 -5.89 10.85
N VAL A 260 4.58 -4.74 11.16
CA VAL A 260 3.85 -3.55 11.63
C VAL A 260 3.92 -2.47 10.57
N VAL A 261 2.76 -1.98 10.15
CA VAL A 261 2.66 -0.83 9.22
C VAL A 261 1.83 0.28 9.85
N ASP A 262 2.25 1.53 9.62
CA ASP A 262 1.51 2.74 10.01
C ASP A 262 1.05 3.47 8.76
N GLY A 263 -0.18 3.99 8.76
CA GLY A 263 -0.66 4.81 7.66
C GLY A 263 -2.17 4.87 7.51
N SER A 264 -2.60 5.29 6.33
CA SER A 264 -4.00 5.34 5.95
C SER A 264 -4.17 5.02 4.46
N PRO A 265 -5.38 4.62 4.00
CA PRO A 265 -5.65 4.47 2.59
C PRO A 265 -5.42 5.75 1.75
N GLN A 266 -5.46 6.93 2.38
CA GLN A 266 -5.28 8.21 1.69
C GLN A 266 -3.81 8.67 1.63
N GLU A 267 -3.03 8.44 2.68
CA GLU A 267 -1.62 8.89 2.78
C GLU A 267 -0.61 7.78 2.42
N GLY A 268 -1.09 6.55 2.22
CA GLY A 268 -0.25 5.37 2.02
C GLY A 268 0.23 4.79 3.35
N TRP A 269 1.06 3.76 3.24
CA TRP A 269 1.53 2.97 4.38
C TRP A 269 3.05 3.08 4.52
N THR A 270 3.53 2.95 5.75
CA THR A 270 4.97 2.89 6.07
C THR A 270 5.23 1.61 6.86
N LEU A 271 6.20 0.81 6.43
CA LEU A 271 6.69 -0.33 7.18
C LEU A 271 7.52 0.16 8.37
N VAL A 272 7.06 -0.17 9.58
CA VAL A 272 7.68 0.28 10.84
C VAL A 272 8.53 -0.81 11.47
N SER A 273 8.08 -2.06 11.40
CA SER A 273 8.79 -3.20 11.98
C SER A 273 8.59 -4.46 11.16
N TRP A 274 9.68 -5.21 10.96
CA TRP A 274 9.70 -6.54 10.38
C TRP A 274 10.23 -7.55 11.41
N ASP A 275 9.33 -8.34 11.97
CA ASP A 275 9.61 -9.34 13.00
C ASP A 275 10.41 -8.78 14.19
N GLY A 276 9.94 -7.65 14.73
CA GLY A 276 10.57 -6.93 15.83
C GLY A 276 11.79 -6.09 15.46
N ARG A 277 12.27 -6.14 14.20
CA ARG A 277 13.32 -5.25 13.71
C ARG A 277 12.70 -3.96 13.17
N ALA A 278 13.04 -2.84 13.81
CA ALA A 278 12.63 -1.53 13.32
C ALA A 278 13.18 -1.27 11.92
N ILE A 279 12.32 -0.78 11.03
CA ILE A 279 12.67 -0.39 9.66
C ILE A 279 12.81 1.13 9.62
N PRO A 280 13.94 1.65 9.11
CA PRO A 280 14.14 3.10 9.01
C PRO A 280 13.20 3.73 7.97
N PRO A 281 13.04 5.07 8.01
CA PRO A 281 12.41 5.80 6.93
C PRO A 281 13.08 5.51 5.57
N ALA A 282 12.33 5.74 4.48
CA ALA A 282 12.81 5.51 3.12
C ALA A 282 14.09 6.33 2.85
N SER A 283 15.07 5.69 2.22
CA SER A 283 16.21 6.39 1.62
C SER A 283 15.82 6.97 0.26
N LEU A 284 16.53 7.98 -0.25
CA LEU A 284 16.27 8.52 -1.59
C LEU A 284 16.22 7.43 -2.70
N PRO A 285 17.14 6.45 -2.76
CA PRO A 285 16.99 5.33 -3.71
C PRO A 285 15.68 4.54 -3.56
N THR A 286 15.19 4.38 -2.33
CA THR A 286 13.92 3.71 -2.04
C THR A 286 12.73 4.53 -2.51
N GLN A 287 12.74 5.85 -2.26
CA GLN A 287 11.68 6.76 -2.70
C GLN A 287 11.60 6.81 -4.23
N LEU A 288 12.73 6.98 -4.91
CA LEU A 288 12.80 6.95 -6.38
C LEU A 288 12.37 5.59 -6.96
N PHE A 289 12.61 4.49 -6.25
CA PHE A 289 12.07 3.19 -6.64
C PHE A 289 10.54 3.18 -6.56
N VAL A 290 9.95 3.71 -5.48
CA VAL A 290 8.50 3.83 -5.31
C VAL A 290 7.88 4.69 -6.42
N ASP A 291 8.48 5.84 -6.75
CA ASP A 291 8.01 6.69 -7.86
C ASP A 291 7.91 5.93 -9.19
N VAL A 292 8.95 5.16 -9.51
CA VAL A 292 8.99 4.36 -10.75
C VAL A 292 7.98 3.22 -10.68
N ARG A 293 7.87 2.55 -9.53
CA ARG A 293 6.89 1.47 -9.29
C ARG A 293 5.47 1.98 -9.52
N ASP A 294 5.12 3.11 -8.94
CA ASP A 294 3.76 3.67 -8.98
C ASP A 294 3.40 4.15 -10.40
N LEU A 295 4.37 4.70 -11.13
CA LEU A 295 4.23 5.01 -12.56
C LEU A 295 3.94 3.74 -13.40
N LEU A 296 4.57 2.61 -13.07
CA LEU A 296 4.35 1.34 -13.77
C LEU A 296 3.00 0.70 -13.41
N ILE A 297 2.54 0.86 -12.18
CA ILE A 297 1.30 0.27 -11.65
C ILE A 297 0.06 0.87 -12.33
N ALA A 298 -0.03 2.20 -12.43
CA ALA A 298 -1.22 2.90 -12.90
C ALA A 298 -1.82 2.35 -14.23
N PRO A 299 -1.05 2.16 -15.32
CA PRO A 299 -1.61 1.61 -16.56
C PRO A 299 -2.05 0.13 -16.45
N GLN A 300 -1.44 -0.64 -15.55
CA GLN A 300 -1.79 -2.04 -15.33
C GLN A 300 -3.11 -2.18 -14.56
N LEU A 301 -3.29 -1.39 -13.48
CA LEU A 301 -4.56 -1.30 -12.77
C LEU A 301 -5.67 -0.79 -13.68
N ALA A 302 -5.38 0.22 -14.52
CA ALA A 302 -6.32 0.70 -15.52
C ALA A 302 -6.82 -0.41 -16.46
N ALA A 303 -5.90 -1.21 -16.99
CA ALA A 303 -6.24 -2.32 -17.86
C ALA A 303 -7.05 -3.40 -17.11
N TYR A 304 -6.68 -3.71 -15.87
CA TYR A 304 -7.39 -4.67 -15.02
C TYR A 304 -8.82 -4.21 -14.72
N ASN A 305 -9.01 -2.96 -14.27
CA ASN A 305 -10.31 -2.39 -13.93
C ASN A 305 -11.25 -2.33 -15.14
N ILE A 306 -10.72 -1.96 -16.31
CA ILE A 306 -11.48 -1.98 -17.57
C ILE A 306 -11.89 -3.40 -17.93
N TRP A 307 -10.99 -4.38 -17.77
CA TRP A 307 -11.30 -5.79 -18.02
C TRP A 307 -12.40 -6.31 -17.09
N GLN A 308 -12.31 -6.03 -15.78
CA GLN A 308 -13.36 -6.39 -14.82
C GLN A 308 -14.70 -5.75 -15.19
N ALA A 309 -14.71 -4.47 -15.56
CA ALA A 309 -15.92 -3.78 -15.99
C ALA A 309 -16.53 -4.41 -17.25
N ILE A 310 -15.72 -4.86 -18.21
CA ILE A 310 -16.19 -5.58 -19.41
C ILE A 310 -16.91 -6.88 -19.02
N LEU A 311 -16.38 -7.63 -18.05
CA LEU A 311 -16.99 -8.88 -17.59
C LEU A 311 -18.39 -8.69 -16.97
N THR A 312 -18.69 -7.50 -16.44
CA THR A 312 -20.05 -7.18 -15.94
C THR A 312 -21.10 -7.11 -17.04
N GLY A 313 -20.69 -6.82 -18.29
CA GLY A 313 -21.59 -6.56 -19.42
C GLY A 313 -22.41 -5.27 -19.31
N ASP A 314 -22.18 -4.42 -18.29
CA ASP A 314 -22.86 -3.14 -18.12
C ASP A 314 -22.12 -2.00 -18.83
N PRO A 315 -22.73 -1.36 -19.84
CA PRO A 315 -22.10 -0.25 -20.56
C PRO A 315 -21.71 0.93 -19.66
N ASN A 316 -22.45 1.21 -18.58
CA ASN A 316 -22.13 2.32 -17.68
C ASN A 316 -20.88 2.02 -16.86
N SER A 317 -20.77 0.81 -16.31
CA SER A 317 -19.58 0.34 -15.61
C SER A 317 -18.33 0.41 -16.49
N ILE A 318 -18.44 0.01 -17.76
CA ILE A 318 -17.33 0.10 -18.72
C ILE A 318 -16.91 1.55 -18.97
N VAL A 319 -17.87 2.45 -19.24
CA VAL A 319 -17.58 3.86 -19.49
C VAL A 319 -16.93 4.52 -18.27
N ASN A 320 -17.47 4.26 -17.07
CA ASN A 320 -16.93 4.79 -15.82
C ASN A 320 -15.51 4.27 -15.54
N ALA A 321 -15.26 2.98 -15.77
CA ALA A 321 -13.93 2.41 -15.62
C ALA A 321 -12.94 3.08 -16.58
N VAL A 322 -13.29 3.23 -17.86
CA VAL A 322 -12.42 3.92 -18.84
C VAL A 322 -12.15 5.37 -18.44
N SER A 323 -13.17 6.14 -18.05
CA SER A 323 -12.98 7.55 -17.73
C SER A 323 -12.15 7.78 -16.46
N THR A 324 -12.41 6.98 -15.42
CA THR A 324 -11.71 7.08 -14.12
C THR A 324 -10.24 6.70 -14.31
N ASN A 325 -10.00 5.52 -14.89
CA ASN A 325 -8.64 4.99 -15.02
C ASN A 325 -7.80 5.74 -16.06
N ALA A 326 -8.40 6.39 -17.06
CA ALA A 326 -7.67 7.34 -17.92
C ALA A 326 -7.20 8.58 -17.15
N GLY A 327 -8.00 9.03 -16.16
CA GLY A 327 -7.62 10.06 -15.20
C GLY A 327 -6.45 9.62 -14.34
N ASP A 328 -6.50 8.41 -13.77
CA ASP A 328 -5.46 7.88 -12.88
C ASP A 328 -4.12 7.70 -13.60
N VAL A 329 -4.13 7.16 -14.83
CA VAL A 329 -2.91 7.05 -15.66
C VAL A 329 -2.36 8.43 -16.02
N GLY A 330 -3.24 9.38 -16.36
CA GLY A 330 -2.83 10.75 -16.66
C GLY A 330 -2.22 11.43 -15.42
N ALA A 331 -2.81 11.23 -14.26
CA ALA A 331 -2.32 11.73 -12.98
C ALA A 331 -0.94 11.14 -12.67
N ALA A 332 -0.74 9.82 -12.77
CA ALA A 332 0.55 9.18 -12.53
C ALA A 332 1.67 9.74 -13.43
N VAL A 333 1.40 9.93 -14.73
CA VAL A 333 2.39 10.52 -15.67
C VAL A 333 2.74 11.97 -15.33
N VAL A 334 1.79 12.74 -14.79
CA VAL A 334 2.01 14.13 -14.38
C VAL A 334 2.69 14.22 -13.02
N HIS A 335 2.30 13.36 -12.07
CA HIS A 335 2.82 13.36 -10.70
C HIS A 335 4.23 12.78 -10.62
N PHE A 336 4.58 11.78 -11.43
CA PHE A 336 5.91 11.16 -11.41
C PHE A 336 7.08 12.16 -11.45
N PRO A 337 7.18 13.10 -12.42
CA PRO A 337 8.28 14.06 -12.42
C PRO A 337 8.26 15.01 -11.23
N VAL A 338 7.09 15.27 -10.62
CA VAL A 338 6.97 16.13 -9.44
C VAL A 338 7.47 15.38 -8.21
N ALA A 339 7.03 14.13 -7.99
CA ALA A 339 7.45 13.30 -6.88
C ALA A 339 8.98 13.09 -6.85
N VAL A 340 9.58 12.77 -8.00
CA VAL A 340 11.04 12.65 -8.14
C VAL A 340 11.76 13.94 -7.74
N ILE A 341 11.22 15.10 -8.10
CA ILE A 341 11.82 16.39 -7.75
C ILE A 341 11.67 16.65 -6.25
N ASP A 342 10.49 16.40 -5.69
CA ASP A 342 10.21 16.61 -4.26
C ASP A 342 11.13 15.74 -3.39
N ASP A 343 11.30 14.45 -3.72
CA ASP A 343 12.21 13.55 -2.99
C ASP A 343 13.68 13.99 -3.07
N ILE A 344 14.14 14.41 -4.24
CA ILE A 344 15.51 14.93 -4.39
C ILE A 344 15.69 16.21 -3.55
N VAL A 345 14.69 17.10 -3.57
CA VAL A 345 14.71 18.35 -2.80
C VAL A 345 14.72 18.06 -1.30
N ASP A 346 13.90 17.11 -0.83
CA ASP A 346 13.85 16.73 0.57
C ASP A 346 15.14 16.06 1.02
N ALA A 347 15.72 15.16 0.23
CA ALA A 347 17.03 14.58 0.51
C ALA A 347 18.15 15.64 0.60
N LEU A 348 18.10 16.66 -0.26
CA LEU A 348 19.02 17.80 -0.21
C LEU A 348 18.79 18.65 1.05
N ARG A 349 17.53 18.95 1.40
CA ARG A 349 17.18 19.68 2.63
C ARG A 349 17.70 18.95 3.85
N ASP A 350 17.47 17.64 3.95
CA ASP A 350 17.94 16.81 5.06
C ASP A 350 19.47 16.78 5.17
N THR A 351 20.15 16.71 4.02
CA THR A 351 21.62 16.78 3.98
C THR A 351 22.11 18.12 4.53
N VAL A 352 21.48 19.23 4.14
CA VAL A 352 21.86 20.56 4.63
C VAL A 352 21.52 20.69 6.12
N ASN A 353 20.29 20.37 6.53
CA ASN A 353 19.84 20.41 7.92
C ASN A 353 20.81 19.65 8.84
N THR A 354 21.24 18.45 8.40
CA THR A 354 22.22 17.63 9.12
C THR A 354 23.60 18.28 9.17
N ALA A 355 24.07 18.87 8.06
CA ALA A 355 25.41 19.46 7.97
C ALA A 355 25.54 20.81 8.71
N THR A 356 24.47 21.61 8.75
CA THR A 356 24.50 22.98 9.26
C THR A 356 23.74 23.15 10.57
N GLY A 357 22.89 22.20 10.96
CA GLY A 357 21.98 22.33 12.10
C GLY A 357 20.88 23.37 11.89
N THR A 358 20.62 23.77 10.64
CA THR A 358 19.51 24.66 10.28
C THR A 358 18.23 23.85 10.11
N ASP A 359 17.08 24.47 10.32
CA ASP A 359 15.78 23.91 9.96
C ASP A 359 15.29 24.61 8.68
N LEU A 360 15.37 23.90 7.55
CA LEU A 360 14.90 24.38 6.25
C LEU A 360 13.47 23.90 5.93
N ALA A 361 12.71 23.42 6.91
CA ALA A 361 11.32 23.05 6.72
C ALA A 361 10.52 24.24 6.14
N GLY A 362 9.97 24.06 4.94
CA GLY A 362 9.16 25.06 4.24
C GLY A 362 9.93 26.06 3.34
N VAL A 363 11.25 25.95 3.21
CA VAL A 363 12.02 26.74 2.22
C VAL A 363 11.73 26.19 0.83
N ALA A 364 11.22 27.03 -0.08
CA ALA A 364 10.89 26.59 -1.44
C ALA A 364 12.14 26.03 -2.15
N ALA A 365 11.97 25.01 -2.99
CA ALA A 365 13.08 24.38 -3.70
C ALA A 365 13.98 25.41 -4.42
N ALA A 366 13.36 26.35 -5.13
CA ALA A 366 14.04 27.45 -5.85
C ALA A 366 14.88 28.36 -4.94
N ASP A 367 14.52 28.49 -3.66
CA ASP A 367 15.20 29.36 -2.70
C ASP A 367 16.43 28.69 -2.07
N LEU A 368 16.52 27.34 -2.12
CA LEU A 368 17.65 26.57 -1.58
C LEU A 368 18.98 27.01 -2.19
N GLY A 369 19.01 27.30 -3.50
CA GLY A 369 20.21 27.77 -4.20
C GLY A 369 20.67 29.18 -3.83
N THR A 370 19.81 29.98 -3.19
CA THR A 370 20.11 31.36 -2.80
C THR A 370 20.45 31.51 -1.32
N GLU A 371 19.84 30.69 -0.44
CA GLU A 371 20.14 30.68 1.00
C GLU A 371 21.34 29.81 1.36
N VAL A 372 21.62 28.77 0.58
CA VAL A 372 22.71 27.82 0.80
C VAL A 372 23.60 27.82 -0.44
N ASN A 373 24.90 28.06 -0.30
CA ASN A 373 25.84 27.98 -1.43
C ASN A 373 26.07 26.51 -1.84
N LEU A 374 25.05 25.90 -2.46
CA LEU A 374 25.07 24.51 -2.92
C LEU A 374 26.18 24.27 -3.94
N GLY A 375 26.60 25.26 -4.72
CA GLY A 375 27.75 25.11 -5.63
C GLY A 375 29.07 24.80 -4.90
N ALA A 376 29.25 25.29 -3.68
CA ALA A 376 30.40 24.97 -2.82
C ALA A 376 30.23 23.64 -2.06
N LEU A 377 28.99 23.21 -1.79
CA LEU A 377 28.66 21.98 -1.05
C LEU A 377 28.62 20.75 -1.96
N LEU A 378 27.98 20.86 -3.13
CA LEU A 378 27.86 19.83 -4.17
C LEU A 378 29.16 19.65 -4.98
N GLY A 379 30.07 20.64 -4.95
CA GLY A 379 31.41 20.54 -5.54
C GLY A 379 32.44 19.78 -4.68
N GLY A 380 32.01 19.23 -3.54
CA GLY A 380 32.84 18.37 -2.69
C GLY A 380 33.13 17.01 -3.34
N PRO A 381 34.29 16.39 -3.05
CA PRO A 381 34.77 15.19 -3.74
C PRO A 381 33.87 13.94 -3.62
N ASP A 382 32.93 13.91 -2.67
CA ASP A 382 32.08 12.73 -2.41
C ASP A 382 30.78 12.67 -3.25
N LEU A 383 30.19 13.81 -3.65
CA LEU A 383 28.92 13.85 -4.40
C LEU A 383 29.10 13.76 -5.92
N ALA A 384 30.25 14.17 -6.46
CA ALA A 384 30.59 14.04 -7.88
C ALA A 384 30.66 12.57 -8.36
N ASN A 385 30.67 11.60 -7.44
CA ASN A 385 30.69 10.17 -7.73
C ASN A 385 29.30 9.51 -7.67
N LEU A 386 28.25 10.21 -7.21
CA LEU A 386 26.93 9.63 -6.96
C LEU A 386 25.85 10.02 -8.00
N LEU A 387 26.03 11.13 -8.71
CA LEU A 387 25.08 11.58 -9.75
C LEU A 387 25.81 11.99 -11.04
N PRO A 388 25.29 11.66 -12.23
CA PRO A 388 25.83 12.14 -13.49
C PRO A 388 25.79 13.68 -13.54
N ALA A 389 26.86 14.31 -14.05
CA ALA A 389 26.97 15.78 -14.14
C ALA A 389 25.76 16.46 -14.82
N ALA A 390 25.09 15.78 -15.76
CA ALA A 390 23.89 16.26 -16.42
C ALA A 390 22.66 16.40 -15.49
N VAL A 391 22.57 15.56 -14.44
CA VAL A 391 21.51 15.64 -13.43
C VAL A 391 21.76 16.85 -12.52
N ILE A 392 23.02 17.08 -12.13
CA ILE A 392 23.42 18.25 -11.34
C ILE A 392 23.16 19.55 -12.12
N GLU A 393 23.53 19.60 -13.41
CA GLU A 393 23.27 20.76 -14.27
C GLU A 393 21.77 20.99 -14.50
N SER A 394 20.97 19.93 -14.65
CA SER A 394 19.52 20.04 -14.79
C SER A 394 18.83 20.48 -13.50
N LEU A 395 19.30 20.03 -12.34
CA LEU A 395 18.82 20.48 -11.03
C LEU A 395 19.14 21.96 -10.82
N VAL A 396 20.39 22.37 -11.07
CA VAL A 396 20.79 23.78 -10.97
C VAL A 396 20.08 24.68 -11.99
N ALA A 397 19.65 24.13 -13.14
CA ALA A 397 18.87 24.88 -14.13
C ALA A 397 17.37 24.91 -13.87
N SER A 398 16.86 24.05 -12.99
CA SER A 398 15.43 23.93 -12.63
C SER A 398 15.09 24.58 -11.29
N LEU A 399 16.11 24.88 -10.48
CA LEU A 399 16.08 25.81 -9.35
C LEU A 399 16.32 27.23 -9.84
#